data_AF-A0A7T7WX07-F1
#
_entry.id   AF-A0A7T7WX07-F1
#
_cell.length_a   1.000
_cell.length_b   1.000
_cell.length_c   1.000
_cell.angle_alpha   90.00
_cell.angle_beta   90.00
_cell.angle_gamma   90.00
#
_symmetry.space_group_name_H-M   'P 1'
#
loop_
_entity.id
_entity.type
_entity.pdbx_description
1 polymer ?
#
loop_
_entity_poly.entity_id
_entity_poly.type
_entity_poly.pdbx_seq_one_letter_code
_entity_poly.pdbx_strand_id
1 'polypeptide(L)'
;YNKNADITSIVDNFDIWIFPIVNPDGFAFTQTSNRLWRKNRQPNPNARCPGRDLNRNYPYQWVGPGSSSNPCSDTYRGAQPGDGTEIKVHIANMKKIAANKGIAMFVDWHSYGQLFMS
;
A
#
# COMPACT_ATOMS: atom_id res chain seq x y z
N TYR A 1 -19.45 -9.72 15.73
CA TYR A 1 -18.98 -10.81 16.60
C TYR A 1 -20.10 -11.24 17.55
N ASN A 2 -20.24 -12.53 17.84
CA ASN A 2 -21.24 -13.14 18.76
C ASN A 2 -22.73 -12.93 18.42
N LYS A 3 -23.04 -12.56 17.18
CA LYS A 3 -24.43 -12.42 16.69
C LYS A 3 -24.71 -13.18 15.39
N ASN A 4 -23.68 -13.41 14.59
CA ASN A 4 -23.75 -14.15 13.34
C ASN A 4 -22.70 -15.26 13.42
N ALA A 5 -23.12 -16.50 13.21
CA ALA A 5 -22.27 -17.68 13.38
C ALA A 5 -21.06 -17.68 12.43
N ASP A 6 -21.24 -17.23 11.18
CA ASP A 6 -20.17 -17.17 10.19
C ASP A 6 -19.09 -16.14 10.57
N ILE A 7 -19.51 -14.93 10.97
CA ILE A 7 -18.59 -13.88 11.44
C ILE A 7 -17.85 -14.34 12.70
N THR A 8 -18.55 -14.97 13.65
CA THR A 8 -17.92 -15.51 14.85
C THR A 8 -16.89 -16.58 14.48
N SER A 9 -17.24 -17.52 13.60
CA SER A 9 -16.32 -18.56 13.13
C SER A 9 -15.06 -17.97 12.49
N ILE A 10 -15.18 -16.93 11.65
CA ILE A 10 -14.01 -16.29 11.04
C ILE A 10 -13.12 -15.66 12.12
N VAL A 11 -13.69 -14.86 13.03
CA VAL A 11 -12.91 -14.13 14.04
C VAL A 11 -12.28 -15.07 15.08
N ASP A 12 -12.94 -16.19 15.41
CA ASP A 12 -12.40 -17.18 16.35
C ASP A 12 -11.25 -18.01 15.75
N ASN A 13 -11.20 -18.16 14.41
CA ASN A 13 -10.19 -18.96 13.72
C ASN A 13 -9.09 -18.14 13.04
N PHE A 14 -9.28 -16.83 12.82
CA PHE A 14 -8.32 -15.98 12.12
C PHE A 14 -8.07 -14.67 12.87
N ASP A 15 -6.79 -14.29 12.93
CA ASP A 15 -6.37 -12.95 13.34
C ASP A 15 -6.54 -11.98 12.15
N ILE A 16 -7.40 -10.96 12.28
CA ILE A 16 -7.66 -9.98 11.22
C ILE A 16 -6.84 -8.70 11.45
N TRP A 17 -5.89 -8.43 10.55
CA TRP A 17 -5.07 -7.22 10.56
C TRP A 17 -5.61 -6.19 9.57
N ILE A 18 -5.99 -5.01 10.05
CA ILE A 18 -6.55 -3.93 9.23
C ILE A 18 -5.62 -2.72 9.26
N PHE A 19 -5.19 -2.27 8.07
CA PHE A 19 -4.42 -1.05 7.88
C PHE A 19 -5.32 0.01 7.24
N PRO A 20 -5.98 0.88 8.02
CA PRO A 20 -7.02 1.77 7.49
C PRO A 20 -6.45 2.80 6.50
N ILE A 21 -5.21 3.26 6.71
CA ILE A 21 -4.55 4.23 5.85
C ILE A 21 -3.07 3.84 5.72
N VAL A 22 -2.71 3.23 4.58
CA VAL A 22 -1.31 2.87 4.28
C VAL A 22 -0.48 4.11 3.88
N ASN A 23 -1.12 5.13 3.29
CA ASN A 23 -0.49 6.38 2.85
C ASN A 23 -1.00 7.60 3.66
N PRO A 24 -0.61 7.74 4.94
CA PRO A 24 -1.14 8.81 5.80
C PRO A 24 -0.80 10.20 5.28
N ASP A 25 0.43 10.44 4.81
CA ASP A 25 0.85 11.76 4.33
C ASP A 25 0.12 12.14 3.04
N GLY A 26 0.00 11.20 2.10
CA GLY A 26 -0.75 11.41 0.86
C GLY A 26 -2.22 11.67 1.15
N PHE A 27 -2.83 10.89 2.06
CA PHE A 27 -4.21 11.11 2.48
C PHE A 27 -4.41 12.52 3.08
N ALA A 28 -3.58 12.94 4.03
CA ALA A 28 -3.65 14.28 4.62
C ALA A 28 -3.49 15.38 3.55
N PHE A 29 -2.63 15.18 2.55
CA PHE A 29 -2.44 16.12 1.46
C PHE A 29 -3.68 16.23 0.54
N THR A 30 -4.46 15.14 0.39
CA THR A 30 -5.75 15.21 -0.32
C THR A 30 -6.80 16.03 0.40
N GLN A 31 -6.68 16.17 1.72
CA GLN A 31 -7.62 16.95 2.54
C GLN A 31 -7.24 18.43 2.61
N THR A 32 -5.98 18.77 2.36
CA THR A 32 -5.45 20.12 2.62
C THR A 32 -4.95 20.87 1.39
N SER A 33 -4.58 20.19 0.30
CA SER A 33 -3.90 20.85 -0.83
C SER A 33 -4.31 20.33 -2.20
N ASN A 34 -4.19 19.04 -2.47
CA ASN A 34 -4.54 18.47 -3.78
C ASN A 34 -5.37 17.22 -3.61
N ARG A 35 -6.69 17.37 -3.80
CA ARG A 35 -7.68 16.30 -3.64
C ARG A 35 -7.42 15.07 -4.52
N LEU A 36 -6.73 15.23 -5.66
CA LEU A 36 -6.43 14.16 -6.61
C LEU A 36 -5.04 13.56 -6.42
N TRP A 37 -4.34 13.88 -5.32
CA TRP A 37 -3.02 13.31 -5.06
C TRP A 37 -3.06 11.80 -4.82
N ARG A 38 -2.18 11.04 -5.50
CA ARG A 38 -2.11 9.57 -5.46
C ARG A 38 -0.92 9.04 -4.65
N LYS A 39 0.26 9.63 -4.86
CA LYS A 39 1.54 9.12 -4.34
C LYS A 39 1.68 9.33 -2.83
N ASN A 40 2.72 8.79 -2.20
CA ASN A 40 3.13 9.29 -0.89
C ASN A 40 3.73 10.71 -0.99
N ARG A 41 4.24 11.25 0.13
CA ARG A 41 4.81 12.60 0.18
C ARG A 41 6.33 12.64 0.40
N GLN A 42 6.98 11.48 0.42
CA GLN A 42 8.42 11.38 0.63
C GLN A 42 9.20 12.19 -0.44
N PRO A 43 10.07 13.12 -0.04
CA PRO A 43 10.87 13.92 -0.97
C PRO A 43 11.79 13.07 -1.87
N ASN A 44 12.12 13.62 -3.03
CA ASN A 44 13.09 13.07 -3.96
C ASN A 44 14.28 14.04 -4.03
N PRO A 45 15.45 13.73 -3.46
CA PRO A 45 16.58 14.68 -3.39
C PRO A 45 17.01 15.23 -4.75
N ASN A 46 16.89 14.42 -5.81
CA ASN A 46 17.33 14.75 -7.16
C ASN A 46 16.17 15.15 -8.10
N ALA A 47 14.97 15.44 -7.57
CA ALA A 47 13.82 15.79 -8.40
C ALA A 47 12.84 16.75 -7.71
N ARG A 48 12.22 17.63 -8.49
CA ARG A 48 11.24 18.60 -7.98
C ARG A 48 9.93 17.96 -7.51
N CYS A 49 9.56 16.83 -8.10
CA CYS A 49 8.30 16.16 -7.81
C CYS A 49 8.48 15.17 -6.65
N PRO A 50 7.76 15.32 -5.52
CA PRO A 50 7.82 14.37 -4.42
C PRO A 50 6.99 13.12 -4.70
N GLY A 51 7.23 12.11 -3.89
CA GLY A 51 6.36 10.95 -3.76
C GLY A 51 6.67 9.81 -4.71
N ARG A 52 6.41 8.59 -4.24
CA ARG A 52 6.37 7.32 -4.98
C ARG A 52 4.94 6.81 -5.05
N ASP A 53 4.60 6.11 -6.12
CA ASP A 53 3.41 5.27 -6.17
C ASP A 53 3.67 4.02 -5.33
N LEU A 54 3.01 3.92 -4.17
CA LEU A 54 3.19 2.81 -3.24
C LEU A 54 2.82 1.46 -3.88
N ASN A 55 1.85 1.43 -4.80
CA ASN A 55 1.45 0.22 -5.53
C ASN A 55 2.34 -0.08 -6.76
N ARG A 56 3.47 0.62 -6.91
CA ARG A 56 4.56 0.28 -7.84
C ARG A 56 5.90 0.12 -7.13
N ASN A 57 5.93 0.33 -5.81
CA ASN A 57 7.17 0.38 -5.04
C ASN A 57 7.53 -0.96 -4.37
N TYR A 58 6.64 -1.96 -4.37
CA TYR A 58 6.96 -3.27 -3.82
C TYR A 58 8.15 -3.94 -4.54
N PRO A 59 8.97 -4.74 -3.83
CA PRO A 59 10.12 -5.46 -4.40
C PRO A 59 9.70 -6.72 -5.17
N TYR A 60 8.57 -6.66 -5.87
CA TYR A 60 8.06 -7.73 -6.72
C TYR A 60 7.70 -7.13 -8.08
N GLN A 61 8.31 -7.64 -9.15
CA GLN A 61 8.14 -7.11 -10.51
C GLN A 61 8.28 -5.58 -10.59
N TRP A 62 9.22 -5.03 -9.80
CA TRP A 62 9.38 -3.59 -9.59
C TRP A 62 9.61 -2.80 -10.89
N VAL A 63 10.36 -3.40 -11.82
CA VAL A 63 10.47 -2.91 -13.20
C VAL A 63 9.52 -3.74 -14.07
N GLY A 64 8.55 -3.08 -14.69
CA GLY A 64 7.57 -3.73 -15.55
C GLY A 64 6.60 -2.72 -16.19
N PRO A 65 5.71 -3.20 -17.08
CA PRO A 65 4.69 -2.38 -17.71
C PRO A 65 3.83 -1.65 -16.67
N GLY A 66 3.45 -0.40 -16.96
CA GLY A 66 2.60 0.39 -16.07
C GLY A 66 3.29 1.01 -14.86
N SER A 67 4.63 0.95 -14.77
CA SER A 67 5.45 1.73 -13.82
C SER A 67 6.37 2.72 -14.55
N SER A 68 6.77 3.79 -13.87
CA SER A 68 7.65 4.83 -14.44
C SER A 68 8.90 5.05 -13.58
N SER A 69 10.03 5.34 -14.23
CA SER A 69 11.25 5.83 -13.58
C SER A 69 11.30 7.36 -13.45
N ASN A 70 10.34 8.09 -14.04
CA ASN A 70 10.27 9.54 -13.94
C ASN A 70 9.65 9.95 -12.59
N PRO A 71 10.37 10.67 -11.70
CA PRO A 71 9.85 11.10 -10.39
C PRO A 71 8.58 11.96 -10.45
N CYS A 72 8.31 12.62 -11.59
CA CYS A 72 7.11 13.43 -11.79
C CYS A 72 5.90 12.64 -12.31
N SER A 73 6.06 11.35 -12.63
CA SER A 73 4.94 10.49 -13.00
C SER A 73 4.11 10.10 -11.77
N ASP A 74 2.80 9.94 -11.97
CA ASP A 74 1.89 9.38 -10.95
C ASP A 74 2.16 7.90 -10.66
N THR A 75 2.81 7.17 -11.58
CA THR A 75 3.21 5.76 -11.42
C THR A 75 4.70 5.61 -11.15
N TYR A 76 5.35 6.66 -10.60
CA TYR A 76 6.76 6.62 -10.24
C TYR A 76 7.04 5.53 -9.20
N ARG A 77 7.83 4.53 -9.58
CA ARG A 77 8.10 3.34 -8.76
C ARG A 77 9.08 3.55 -7.60
N GLY A 78 9.67 4.73 -7.49
CA GLY A 78 10.78 5.00 -6.55
C GLY A 78 12.15 4.82 -7.19
N ALA A 79 13.20 5.15 -6.42
CA ALA A 79 14.58 5.02 -6.88
C ALA A 79 15.12 3.59 -6.72
N GLN A 80 14.56 2.84 -5.77
CA GLN A 80 14.90 1.45 -5.47
C GLN A 80 13.63 0.69 -5.07
N PRO A 81 13.59 -0.64 -5.25
CA PRO A 81 12.46 -1.45 -4.78
C PRO A 81 12.31 -1.34 -3.25
N GLY A 82 11.13 -0.95 -2.79
CA GLY A 82 10.79 -0.77 -1.38
C GLY A 82 11.39 0.46 -0.72
N ASP A 83 11.78 1.49 -1.50
CA ASP A 83 12.36 2.73 -0.96
C ASP A 83 11.35 3.73 -0.38
N GLY A 84 10.05 3.47 -0.56
CA GLY A 84 8.98 4.22 0.08
C GLY A 84 8.88 3.84 1.55
N THR A 85 8.95 4.82 2.46
CA THR A 85 8.93 4.58 3.92
C THR A 85 7.73 3.71 4.34
N GLU A 86 6.55 4.00 3.81
CA GLU A 86 5.31 3.27 4.11
C GLU A 86 5.39 1.82 3.62
N ILE A 87 5.88 1.58 2.40
CA ILE A 87 6.07 0.21 1.88
C ILE A 87 7.13 -0.54 2.68
N LYS A 88 8.24 0.11 3.03
CA LYS A 88 9.31 -0.50 3.84
C LYS A 88 8.79 -1.00 5.18
N VAL A 89 8.02 -0.16 5.90
CA VAL A 89 7.43 -0.51 7.19
C VAL A 89 6.33 -1.55 7.02
N HIS A 90 5.47 -1.40 6.01
CA HIS A 90 4.39 -2.34 5.74
C HIS A 90 4.93 -3.75 5.46
N ILE A 91 5.96 -3.89 4.60
CA ILE A 91 6.63 -5.17 4.34
C ILE A 91 7.24 -5.76 5.62
N ALA A 92 7.90 -4.94 6.43
CA ALA A 92 8.48 -5.41 7.69
C ALA A 92 7.40 -5.94 8.66
N ASN A 93 6.26 -5.25 8.77
CA ASN A 93 5.13 -5.69 9.59
C ASN A 93 4.50 -6.97 9.04
N MET A 94 4.28 -7.06 7.74
CA MET A 94 3.72 -8.25 7.09
C MET A 94 4.63 -9.47 7.26
N LYS A 95 5.96 -9.29 7.18
CA LYS A 95 6.92 -10.36 7.48
C LYS A 95 6.83 -10.83 8.94
N LYS A 96 6.66 -9.92 9.89
CA LYS A 96 6.49 -10.27 11.31
C LYS A 96 5.18 -11.03 11.55
N ILE A 97 4.09 -10.60 10.93
CA ILE A 97 2.78 -11.27 11.01
C ILE A 97 2.88 -12.68 10.41
N ALA A 98 3.45 -12.79 9.21
CA ALA A 98 3.64 -14.06 8.52
C ALA A 98 4.53 -15.04 9.29
N ALA A 99 5.54 -14.56 10.01
CA ALA A 99 6.42 -15.41 10.80
C ALA A 99 5.74 -16.07 12.03
N ASN A 100 4.55 -15.61 12.45
CA ASN A 100 3.84 -16.19 13.59
C ASN A 100 3.02 -17.43 13.17
N LYS A 101 1.88 -17.22 12.49
CA LYS A 101 0.97 -18.31 12.05
C LYS A 101 0.81 -18.36 10.52
N GLY A 102 1.58 -17.58 9.77
CA GLY A 102 1.38 -17.37 8.34
C GLY A 102 0.31 -16.32 8.02
N ILE A 103 0.12 -16.07 6.73
CA ILE A 103 -0.93 -15.19 6.19
C ILE A 103 -1.70 -16.01 5.17
N ALA A 104 -2.97 -16.32 5.46
CA ALA A 104 -3.82 -17.10 4.55
C ALA A 104 -4.36 -16.27 3.38
N MET A 105 -4.57 -14.97 3.59
CA MET A 105 -5.13 -14.06 2.58
C MET A 105 -4.58 -12.65 2.77
N PHE A 106 -4.32 -11.96 1.67
CA PHE A 106 -3.99 -10.54 1.62
C PHE A 106 -4.95 -9.85 0.66
N VAL A 107 -5.56 -8.75 1.10
CA VAL A 107 -6.48 -7.95 0.29
C VAL A 107 -6.00 -6.50 0.30
N ASP A 108 -5.77 -5.96 -0.90
CA ASP A 108 -5.42 -4.55 -1.11
C ASP A 108 -6.58 -3.83 -1.80
N TRP A 109 -7.17 -2.85 -1.10
CA TRP A 109 -8.42 -2.23 -1.52
C TRP A 109 -8.18 -0.93 -2.29
N HIS A 110 -8.67 -0.86 -3.53
CA HIS A 110 -8.55 0.31 -4.41
C HIS A 110 -9.89 0.74 -4.99
N SER A 111 -9.89 1.92 -5.59
CA SER A 111 -10.99 2.41 -6.42
C SER A 111 -10.43 3.25 -7.58
N TYR A 112 -11.17 3.45 -8.66
CA TYR A 112 -12.49 2.90 -9.02
C TYR A 112 -12.33 1.75 -10.04
N GLY A 113 -13.45 1.19 -10.52
CA GLY A 113 -13.44 0.22 -11.62
C GLY A 113 -14.32 -1.01 -11.40
N GLN A 114 -14.71 -1.30 -10.15
CA GLN A 114 -15.52 -2.47 -9.79
C GLN A 114 -14.89 -3.79 -10.26
N LEU A 115 -13.60 -3.95 -9.99
CA LEU A 115 -12.81 -5.12 -10.40
C LEU A 115 -12.41 -5.97 -9.19
N PHE A 116 -12.38 -7.28 -9.40
CA PHE A 116 -11.69 -8.24 -8.55
C PHE A 116 -10.47 -8.76 -9.32
N MET A 117 -9.29 -8.75 -8.68
CA MET A 117 -8.02 -9.17 -9.29
C MET A 117 -7.31 -10.11 -8.32
N SER A 118 -6.78 -11.22 -8.83
CA SER A 118 -6.14 -12.29 -8.06
C SER A 118 -4.81 -12.70 -8.68
#